data_AF-A0A7M3Y5C8-F1
#
_entry.id   AF-A0A7M3Y5C8-F1
#
_cell.length_a   1.000
_cell.length_b   1.000
_cell.length_c   1.000
_cell.angle_alpha   90.00
_cell.angle_beta   90.00
_cell.angle_gamma   90.00
#
_symmetry.space_group_name_H-M   'P 1'
#
loop_
_entity.id
_entity.type
_entity.pdbx_description
1 polymer ?
#
loop_
_entity_poly.entity_id
_entity_poly.type
_entity_poly.pdbx_seq_one_letter_code
_entity_poly.pdbx_strand_id
1 'polypeptide(L)'
;MAKKDTYLALLRRGIDETTAMQLADSGLKIGDLKKIDQTMLVENYGLKPDIADGVLEIIKAGPQSHGKERFLSKVLAPERKQESKIEEIRFQRERRDV
;
A
#
# COMPACT_ATOMS: atom_id res chain seq x y z
N MET A 1 17.06 -12.19 8.02
CA MET A 1 16.12 -12.04 6.89
C MET A 1 15.02 -11.02 7.19
N ALA A 2 14.24 -11.19 8.27
CA ALA A 2 13.11 -10.31 8.63
C ALA A 2 13.40 -8.79 8.71
N LYS A 3 14.57 -8.36 9.21
CA LYS A 3 14.89 -6.93 9.35
C LYS A 3 14.81 -6.16 8.02
N LYS A 4 15.40 -6.71 6.96
CA LYS A 4 15.46 -6.05 5.64
C LYS A 4 14.07 -5.97 5.00
N ASP A 5 13.29 -7.04 5.12
CA ASP A 5 11.94 -7.10 4.56
C ASP A 5 10.97 -6.14 5.28
N THR A 6 11.03 -6.09 6.61
CA THR A 6 10.24 -5.14 7.41
C THR A 6 10.65 -3.70 7.08
N TYR A 7 11.94 -3.39 7.07
CA TYR A 7 12.46 -2.07 6.75
C TYR A 7 11.96 -1.59 5.37
N LEU A 8 12.17 -2.40 4.33
CA LEU A 8 11.73 -2.04 2.97
C LEU A 8 10.23 -1.83 2.89
N ALA A 9 9.46 -2.64 3.61
CA ALA A 9 8.01 -2.56 3.60
C ALA A 9 7.49 -1.31 4.34
N LEU A 10 8.22 -0.79 5.33
CA LEU A 10 7.88 0.48 5.99
C LEU A 10 8.25 1.67 5.09
N LEU A 11 9.44 1.65 4.47
CA LEU A 11 9.86 2.69 3.52
C LEU A 11 8.92 2.81 2.32
N ARG A 12 8.52 1.67 1.73
CA ARG A 12 7.58 1.64 0.60
C ARG A 12 6.22 2.25 0.92
N ARG A 13 5.89 2.34 2.21
CA ARG A 13 4.64 2.93 2.68
C ARG A 13 4.78 4.40 3.12
N GLY A 14 5.97 4.98 3.00
CA GLY A 14 6.21 6.40 3.30
C GLY A 14 6.57 6.67 4.77
N ILE A 15 6.98 5.65 5.53
CA ILE A 15 7.52 5.84 6.88
C ILE A 15 8.98 6.28 6.76
N ASP A 16 9.38 7.23 7.62
CA ASP A 16 10.75 7.75 7.69
C ASP A 16 11.79 6.65 7.93
N GLU A 17 12.98 6.81 7.37
CA GLU A 17 14.07 5.82 7.46
C GLU A 17 14.47 5.52 8.90
N THR A 18 14.51 6.53 9.77
CA THR A 18 14.91 6.36 11.17
C THR A 18 13.89 5.54 11.94
N THR A 19 12.61 5.82 11.73
CA THR A 19 11.48 5.11 12.35
C THR A 19 11.39 3.67 11.81
N ALA A 20 11.55 3.52 10.50
CA ALA A 20 11.56 2.21 9.86
C ALA A 20 12.72 1.34 10.34
N MET A 21 13.90 1.92 10.54
CA MET A 21 15.09 1.22 11.05
C MET A 21 14.86 0.75 12.49
N GLN A 22 14.36 1.62 13.36
CA GLN A 22 14.08 1.30 14.76
C GLN A 22 13.03 0.19 14.92
N LEU A 23 11.95 0.25 14.13
CA LEU A 23 10.93 -0.81 14.10
C LEU A 23 11.47 -2.10 13.48
N ALA A 24 12.29 -2.04 12.44
CA ALA A 24 12.90 -3.23 11.85
C ALA A 24 13.94 -3.87 12.77
N ASP A 25 14.70 -3.08 13.52
CA ASP A 25 15.71 -3.55 14.45
C ASP A 25 15.12 -4.30 15.62
N SER A 26 13.90 -3.93 16.03
CA SER A 26 13.13 -4.64 17.04
C SER A 26 12.68 -6.05 16.62
N GLY A 27 12.89 -6.43 15.35
CA GLY A 27 12.53 -7.74 14.83
C GLY A 27 11.04 -7.91 14.54
N LEU A 28 10.24 -6.84 14.67
CA LEU A 28 8.83 -6.84 14.33
C LEU A 28 8.61 -7.09 12.84
N LYS A 29 7.58 -7.87 12.50
CA LYS A 29 7.10 -8.00 11.13
C LYS A 29 5.90 -7.08 10.93
N ILE A 30 5.61 -6.76 9.67
CA ILE A 30 4.40 -6.01 9.28
C ILE A 30 3.12 -6.66 9.82
N GLY A 31 3.06 -7.98 9.87
CA GLY A 31 1.91 -8.71 10.40
C GLY A 31 1.73 -8.53 11.91
N ASP A 32 2.84 -8.35 12.64
CA ASP A 32 2.82 -8.14 14.08
C ASP A 32 2.51 -6.68 14.39
N LEU A 33 3.07 -5.73 13.62
CA LEU A 33 2.74 -4.30 13.71
C LEU A 33 1.24 -4.00 13.54
N LYS A 34 0.50 -4.83 12.79
CA LYS A 34 -0.97 -4.72 12.66
C LYS A 34 -1.73 -5.02 13.96
N LYS A 35 -1.10 -5.70 14.91
CA LYS A 35 -1.70 -6.14 16.18
C LYS A 35 -1.25 -5.28 17.35
N ILE A 36 -0.38 -4.30 17.12
CA ILE A 36 0.21 -3.44 18.15
C ILE A 36 -0.61 -2.16 18.23
N ASP A 37 -0.89 -1.70 19.45
CA ASP A 37 -1.57 -0.44 19.71
C ASP A 37 -0.61 0.75 19.80
N GLN A 38 -1.14 1.97 19.63
CA GLN A 38 -0.36 3.21 19.70
C GLN A 38 0.43 3.32 21.00
N THR A 39 -0.18 2.95 22.14
CA THR A 39 0.46 2.95 23.45
C THR A 39 1.69 2.06 23.48
N MET A 40 1.62 0.87 22.87
CA MET A 40 2.75 -0.04 22.79
C MET A 40 3.86 0.49 21.87
N LEU A 41 3.52 1.22 20.80
CA LEU A 41 4.49 1.90 19.93
C LEU A 41 5.25 3.01 20.66
N VAL A 42 4.54 3.78 21.51
CA VAL A 42 5.14 4.86 22.29
C VAL A 42 5.98 4.32 23.45
N GLU A 43 5.44 3.39 24.24
CA GLU A 43 6.08 2.89 25.46
C GLU A 43 7.24 1.93 25.18
N ASN A 44 7.09 1.01 24.22
CA ASN A 44 8.10 -0.04 23.98
C ASN A 44 9.14 0.36 22.92
N TYR A 45 8.78 1.27 22.01
CA TYR A 45 9.65 1.66 20.90
C TYR A 45 10.05 3.12 20.92
N GLY A 46 9.59 3.90 21.92
CA GLY A 46 9.99 5.30 22.12
C GLY A 46 9.52 6.23 21.01
N LEU A 47 8.46 5.85 20.28
CA LEU A 47 7.93 6.66 19.20
C LEU A 47 7.13 7.83 19.76
N LYS A 48 7.24 9.00 19.11
CA LYS A 48 6.31 10.10 19.40
C LYS A 48 4.88 9.67 19.06
N PRO A 49 3.87 10.09 19.83
CA PRO A 49 2.48 9.70 19.61
C PRO A 49 1.99 10.06 18.20
N ASP A 50 2.42 11.20 17.65
CA ASP A 50 2.09 11.62 16.28
C ASP A 50 2.65 10.66 15.21
N ILE A 51 3.88 10.17 15.42
CA ILE A 51 4.54 9.24 14.49
C ILE A 51 3.91 7.85 14.61
N ALA A 52 3.59 7.43 15.84
CA ALA A 52 2.92 6.15 16.08
C ALA A 52 1.55 6.09 15.40
N ASP A 53 0.79 7.18 15.43
CA ASP A 53 -0.49 7.29 14.74
C ASP A 53 -0.33 7.17 13.22
N GLY A 54 0.61 7.94 12.65
CA GLY A 54 0.92 7.86 11.21
C GLY A 54 1.37 6.47 10.77
N VAL A 55 2.20 5.78 11.56
CA VAL A 55 2.60 4.39 11.28
C VAL A 55 1.39 3.46 11.31
N LEU A 56 0.48 3.61 12.29
CA LEU A 56 -0.74 2.80 12.38
C LEU A 56 -1.69 3.03 11.20
N GLU A 57 -1.92 4.29 10.81
CA GLU A 57 -2.73 4.64 9.65
C GLU A 57 -2.16 4.02 8.37
N ILE A 58 -0.85 4.17 8.16
CA ILE A 58 -0.13 3.64 7.01
C ILE A 58 -0.20 2.10 6.95
N ILE A 59 -0.12 1.43 8.10
CA ILE A 59 -0.19 -0.03 8.19
C ILE A 59 -1.63 -0.53 7.98
N LYS A 60 -2.64 0.19 8.50
CA LYS A 60 -4.07 -0.09 8.29
C LYS A 60 -4.49 0.13 6.84
N ALA A 61 -3.94 1.16 6.17
CA ALA A 61 -4.19 1.44 4.75
C ALA A 61 -3.74 0.30 3.82
N GLY A 62 -2.92 -0.63 4.32
CA GLY A 62 -2.52 -1.84 3.60
C GLY A 62 -1.38 -1.61 2.60
N PRO A 63 -0.96 -2.65 1.87
CA PRO A 63 0.06 -2.50 0.84
C PRO A 63 -0.51 -1.66 -0.31
N GLN A 64 -0.02 -0.43 -0.48
CA GLN A 64 -0.21 0.30 -1.73
C GLN A 64 0.64 -0.37 -2.81
N SER A 65 0.12 -1.44 -3.42
CA SER A 65 0.79 -2.17 -4.50
C SER A 65 1.07 -1.33 -5.76
N HIS A 66 0.54 -0.11 -5.83
CA HIS A 66 0.36 0.57 -7.11
C HIS A 66 0.43 2.10 -7.00
N GLY A 67 1.19 2.69 -6.06
CA GLY A 67 1.32 4.16 -6.02
C GLY A 67 1.89 4.73 -7.32
N LYS A 68 3.07 4.23 -7.74
CA LYS A 68 3.74 4.65 -8.97
C LYS A 68 3.11 4.05 -10.23
N GLU A 69 2.74 2.77 -10.22
CA GLU A 69 2.13 2.12 -11.38
C GLU A 69 0.71 2.62 -11.67
N ARG A 70 -0.09 3.02 -10.67
CA ARG A 70 -1.42 3.61 -10.91
C ARG A 70 -1.30 5.07 -11.36
N PHE A 71 -0.34 5.83 -10.84
CA PHE A 71 -0.05 7.17 -11.35
C PHE A 71 0.46 7.11 -12.79
N LEU A 72 1.45 6.27 -13.09
CA LEU A 72 1.96 6.04 -14.44
C LEU A 72 0.87 5.47 -15.36
N SER A 73 0.03 4.54 -14.90
CA SER A 73 -1.11 4.04 -15.69
C SER A 73 -2.15 5.14 -15.94
N LYS A 74 -2.38 6.04 -14.99
CA LYS A 74 -3.35 7.15 -15.15
C LYS A 74 -2.80 8.28 -16.03
N VAL A 75 -1.48 8.47 -16.07
CA VAL A 75 -0.80 9.53 -16.84
C VAL A 75 -0.38 9.06 -18.24
N LEU A 76 0.06 7.81 -18.39
CA LEU A 76 0.47 7.22 -19.68
C LEU A 76 -0.65 6.47 -20.39
N ALA A 77 -1.68 5.97 -19.71
CA ALA A 77 -2.79 5.39 -20.46
C ALA A 77 -3.61 6.53 -21.07
N PRO A 78 -3.79 6.57 -22.41
CA PRO A 78 -4.88 7.34 -22.96
C PRO A 78 -6.17 6.84 -22.32
N GLU A 79 -7.11 7.72 -22.01
CA GLU A 79 -8.42 7.35 -21.44
C GLU A 79 -9.10 6.29 -22.32
N ARG A 80 -8.84 5.02 -22.02
CA ARG A 80 -9.61 3.93 -22.58
C ARG A 80 -10.89 3.92 -21.78
N LYS A 81 -11.93 4.55 -22.35
CA LYS A 81 -13.32 4.28 -22.00
C LYS A 81 -13.42 2.79 -21.75
N GLN A 82 -13.79 2.42 -20.54
CA GLN A 82 -14.07 1.05 -20.18
C GLN A 82 -15.29 0.65 -21.01
N GLU A 83 -15.06 0.04 -22.18
CA GLU A 83 -16.13 -0.45 -23.04
C GLU A 83 -16.94 -1.41 -22.19
N SER A 84 -18.17 -1.01 -21.91
CA SER A 84 -19.06 -1.81 -21.09
C SER A 84 -19.28 -3.11 -21.84
N LYS A 85 -19.21 -4.25 -21.16
CA LYS A 85 -19.43 -5.61 -21.70
C LYS A 85 -20.69 -5.74 -22.60
N ILE A 86 -21.61 -4.79 -22.47
CA ILE A 86 -22.82 -4.60 -23.27
C ILE A 86 -22.52 -4.16 -24.72
N GLU A 87 -21.57 -3.23 -24.93
CA GLU A 87 -21.18 -2.75 -26.27
C GLU A 87 -20.51 -3.85 -27.08
N GLU A 88 -19.68 -4.68 -26.44
CA GLU A 88 -19.03 -5.84 -27.07
C GLU A 88 -20.06 -6.89 -27.52
N ILE A 89 -21.11 -7.13 -26.72
CA ILE A 89 -22.21 -8.03 -27.09
C ILE A 89 -23.04 -7.45 -28.25
N ARG A 90 -23.26 -6.13 -28.28
CA ARG A 90 -23.98 -5.47 -29.39
C ARG A 90 -23.20 -5.57 -30.70
N PHE A 91 -21.89 -5.32 -30.66
CA PHE A 91 -21.01 -5.41 -31.81
C PHE A 91 -20.94 -6.84 -32.39
N GLN A 92 -20.92 -7.85 -31.53
CA GLN A 92 -20.95 -9.27 -31.95
C GLN A 92 -22.28 -9.70 -32.59
N ARG A 93 -23.39 -8.99 -32.33
CA ARG A 93 -24.67 -9.23 -33.01
C ARG A 93 -24.70 -8.60 -34.39
N GLU A 94 -24.23 -7.35 -34.53
CA GLU A 94 -24.18 -6.66 -35.82
C GLU A 94 -23.34 -7.39 -36.88
N ARG A 95 -22.27 -8.08 -36.49
CA ARG A 95 -21.46 -8.87 -37.43
C ARG A 95 -22.06 -10.21 -37.85
N ARG A 96 -23.16 -10.64 -37.22
CA ARG A 96 -23.79 -11.94 -37.49
C ARG A 96 -24.93 -11.87 -38.49
N ASP A 97 -25.37 -10.67 -38.87
CA ASP A 97 -26.44 -10.40 -39.85
C ASP A 97 -25.91 -9.91 -41.22
N VAL A 98 -24.66 -10.24 -41.59
CA VAL A 98 -24.08 -9.99 -42.94
C VAL A 98 -23.65 -11.29 -43.59
#